data_AF-A0A948D0V3-F1
#
_entry.id   AF-A0A948D0V3-F1
#
_cell.length_a   1.000
_cell.length_b   1.000
_cell.length_c   1.000
_cell.angle_alpha   90.00
_cell.angle_beta   90.00
_cell.angle_gamma   90.00
#
_symmetry.space_group_name_H-M   'P 1'
#
loop_
_entity.id
_entity.type
_entity.pdbx_description
1 polymer ?
#
loop_
_entity_poly.entity_id
_entity_poly.type
_entity_poly.pdbx_seq_one_letter_code
_entity_poly.pdbx_strand_id
1 'polypeptide(L)'
;MPYYIYIFIFIVLAGITVWLNVKRPSWPSGMIRSKTPLLNLYARDLTQLALEDKLDPVIGRKHEIQRVIQILSRRTKNNPVLIGESGVGKTAIVEELAHAVATGNVPQPIVNKRVLQLDLSGLVAGTKYRGEFEKRLKGILDEIISSKRNIILFIDELHTLAEAGEATGAINAADILKPALARGDLQVVGASTHEDYNKYIEHDQTLERRFQPVHVDEATAQQTIDILKGIRYRYEQHHQVGITNEAIDIAVELAKHTMPTRTFPDKAIDIIDEAAAKVRLESISNPDKYKGGLYPQVTKEDIRNVVAEWKDDSDAVDAYKLKLKNNEQGDCKTKTEHNQSKQE
;
A
#
# COMPACT_ATOMS: atom_id res chain seq x y z
N MET A 1 34.34 12.77 42.71
CA MET A 1 34.66 12.56 41.28
C MET A 1 34.74 11.08 40.87
N PRO A 2 35.43 10.14 41.57
CA PRO A 2 35.61 8.77 41.04
C PRO A 2 34.34 7.90 41.09
N TYR A 3 33.43 8.13 42.04
CA TYR A 3 32.24 7.27 42.24
C TYR A 3 31.22 7.34 41.08
N TYR A 4 31.06 8.51 40.46
CA TYR A 4 30.13 8.70 39.33
C TYR A 4 30.60 7.98 38.06
N ILE A 5 31.92 7.84 37.88
CA ILE A 5 32.50 7.14 36.73
C ILE A 5 32.21 5.64 36.83
N TYR A 6 32.33 5.05 38.03
CA TYR A 6 32.00 3.64 38.24
C TYR A 6 30.51 3.33 38.07
N ILE A 7 29.62 4.21 38.54
CA ILE A 7 28.17 4.06 38.35
C ILE A 7 27.81 4.14 36.86
N PHE A 8 28.41 5.08 36.13
CA PHE A 8 28.16 5.23 34.70
C PHE A 8 28.66 4.02 33.91
N ILE A 9 29.86 3.53 34.20
CA ILE A 9 30.41 2.31 33.58
C ILE A 9 29.54 1.09 33.88
N PHE A 10 29.02 0.97 35.11
CA PHE A 10 28.15 -0.14 35.49
C PHE A 10 26.80 -0.10 34.77
N ILE A 11 26.19 1.08 34.61
CA ILE A 11 24.93 1.24 33.86
C ILE A 11 25.13 0.94 32.38
N VAL A 12 26.24 1.41 31.79
CA VAL A 12 26.57 1.13 30.38
C VAL A 12 26.85 -0.36 30.17
N LEU A 13 27.62 -1.00 31.05
CA LEU A 13 27.88 -2.45 30.99
C LEU A 13 26.60 -3.25 31.20
N ALA A 14 25.75 -2.88 32.16
CA ALA A 14 24.46 -3.51 32.41
C ALA A 14 23.54 -3.38 31.17
N GLY A 15 23.46 -2.19 30.57
CA GLY A 15 22.71 -1.94 29.34
C GLY A 15 23.23 -2.76 28.15
N ILE A 16 24.55 -2.89 28.00
CA ILE A 16 25.17 -3.74 26.98
C ILE A 16 24.88 -5.22 27.23
N THR A 17 24.96 -5.71 28.48
CA THR A 17 24.59 -7.09 28.79
C THR A 17 23.11 -7.37 28.55
N VAL A 18 22.21 -6.42 28.85
CA VAL A 18 20.78 -6.57 28.53
C VAL A 18 20.57 -6.57 27.02
N TRP A 19 21.23 -5.67 26.27
CA TRP A 19 21.16 -5.61 24.81
C TRP A 19 21.73 -6.86 24.12
N LEU A 20 22.81 -7.43 24.66
CA LEU A 20 23.40 -8.69 24.17
C LEU A 20 22.56 -9.93 24.52
N ASN A 21 21.72 -9.86 25.56
CA ASN A 21 20.90 -10.99 26.02
C ASN A 21 19.44 -10.91 25.55
N VAL A 22 19.06 -9.87 24.78
CA VAL A 22 17.84 -9.89 23.96
C VAL A 22 18.05 -10.93 22.86
N LYS A 23 17.48 -12.13 23.06
CA LYS A 23 17.40 -13.17 22.03
C LYS A 23 16.66 -12.61 20.82
N ARG A 24 17.40 -12.10 19.84
CA ARG A 24 16.86 -11.83 18.50
C ARG A 24 16.39 -13.16 17.92
N PRO A 25 15.20 -13.25 17.32
CA PRO A 25 14.78 -14.48 16.65
C PRO A 25 15.84 -14.86 15.61
N SER A 26 16.37 -16.09 15.73
CA SER A 26 17.40 -16.60 14.83
C SER A 26 16.74 -16.97 13.50
N TRP A 27 16.82 -16.07 12.52
CA TRP A 27 16.49 -16.40 11.15
C TRP A 27 17.71 -17.09 10.52
N PRO A 28 17.54 -18.27 9.88
CA PRO A 28 18.68 -18.96 9.30
C PRO A 28 19.14 -18.22 8.04
N SER A 29 20.20 -17.42 8.18
CA SER A 29 20.93 -16.82 7.07
C SER A 29 21.82 -17.88 6.42
N GLY A 30 21.31 -18.48 5.36
CA GLY A 30 22.03 -19.42 4.52
C GLY A 30 21.18 -19.78 3.32
N MET A 31 21.82 -20.07 2.19
CA MET A 31 21.21 -20.45 0.91
C MET A 31 20.41 -21.76 1.04
N ILE A 32 19.25 -21.68 1.69
CA ILE A 32 18.31 -22.77 1.90
C ILE A 32 17.44 -22.82 0.64
N ARG A 33 17.27 -24.01 0.04
CA ARG A 33 16.17 -24.26 -0.91
C ARG A 33 14.91 -23.66 -0.30
N SER A 34 14.42 -22.56 -0.86
CA SER A 34 13.29 -21.84 -0.29
C SER A 34 12.17 -22.85 -0.04
N LYS A 35 11.63 -22.88 1.18
CA LYS A 35 10.46 -23.71 1.50
C LYS A 35 9.22 -23.25 0.71
N THR A 36 9.30 -22.07 0.09
CA THR A 36 8.21 -21.41 -0.63
C THR A 36 8.73 -20.75 -1.93
N PRO A 37 9.19 -21.54 -2.93
CA PRO A 37 9.79 -21.00 -4.15
C PRO A 37 8.81 -20.17 -4.99
N LEU A 38 7.52 -20.55 -5.08
CA LEU A 38 6.53 -19.79 -5.84
C LEU A 38 6.16 -18.49 -5.12
N LEU A 39 5.99 -18.52 -3.80
CA LEU A 39 5.75 -17.29 -3.04
C LEU A 39 6.93 -16.32 -3.14
N ASN A 40 8.17 -16.80 -3.22
CA ASN A 40 9.31 -15.91 -3.41
C ASN A 40 9.33 -15.23 -4.79
N LEU A 41 8.64 -15.80 -5.78
CA LEU A 41 8.56 -15.26 -7.14
C LEU A 41 7.35 -14.34 -7.32
N TYR A 42 6.23 -14.66 -6.67
CA TYR A 42 4.93 -14.02 -6.87
C TYR A 42 4.38 -13.32 -5.62
N ALA A 43 5.19 -13.17 -4.57
CA ALA A 43 4.84 -12.40 -3.40
C ALA A 43 6.04 -11.58 -2.91
N ARG A 44 5.71 -10.43 -2.33
CA ARG A 44 6.67 -9.54 -1.68
C ARG A 44 6.72 -9.86 -0.18
N ASP A 45 7.90 -10.18 0.35
CA ASP A 45 8.07 -10.48 1.76
C ASP A 45 8.20 -9.19 2.58
N LEU A 46 7.08 -8.72 3.13
CA LEU A 46 7.03 -7.49 3.92
C LEU A 46 7.81 -7.65 5.23
N THR A 47 7.84 -8.86 5.81
CA THR A 47 8.63 -9.11 7.03
C THR A 47 10.13 -8.98 6.77
N GLN A 48 10.60 -9.48 5.62
CA GLN A 48 12.00 -9.29 5.21
C GLN A 48 12.31 -7.81 4.96
N LEU A 49 11.44 -7.08 4.27
CA LEU A 49 11.63 -5.65 4.02
C LEU A 49 11.64 -4.82 5.30
N ALA A 50 10.82 -5.19 6.29
CA ALA A 50 10.83 -4.59 7.62
C ALA A 50 12.16 -4.82 8.35
N LEU A 51 12.74 -6.03 8.24
CA LEU A 51 14.06 -6.34 8.82
C LEU A 51 15.20 -5.57 8.13
N GLU A 52 15.04 -5.27 6.85
CA GLU A 52 16.00 -4.51 6.03
C GLU A 52 15.80 -2.99 6.13
N ASP A 53 14.86 -2.51 6.96
CA ASP A 53 14.50 -1.09 7.11
C ASP A 53 14.14 -0.42 5.76
N LYS A 54 13.49 -1.18 4.88
CA LYS A 54 13.09 -0.74 3.53
C LYS A 54 11.63 -0.27 3.44
N LEU A 55 10.83 -0.54 4.47
CA LEU A 55 9.46 -0.03 4.54
C LEU A 55 9.48 1.39 5.12
N ASP A 56 8.49 2.18 4.75
CA ASP A 56 8.34 3.53 5.29
C ASP A 56 7.80 3.49 6.72
N PRO A 57 8.21 4.43 7.58
CA PRO A 57 7.68 4.49 8.93
C PRO A 57 6.19 4.84 8.90
N VAL A 58 5.40 4.16 9.72
CA VAL A 58 3.96 4.39 9.79
C VAL A 58 3.63 5.32 10.95
N ILE A 59 3.05 6.48 10.62
CA ILE A 59 2.69 7.51 11.59
C ILE A 59 1.19 7.42 11.89
N GLY A 60 0.87 7.22 13.17
CA GLY A 60 -0.52 7.04 13.61
C GLY A 60 -0.99 5.59 13.48
N ARG A 61 -2.28 5.39 13.17
CA ARG A 61 -2.93 4.08 12.94
C ARG A 61 -2.82 3.02 14.05
N LYS A 62 -2.43 3.42 15.27
CA LYS A 62 -2.20 2.50 16.41
C LYS A 62 -3.43 1.64 16.72
N HIS A 63 -4.62 2.21 16.62
CA HIS A 63 -5.87 1.50 16.92
C HIS A 63 -6.13 0.41 15.86
N GLU A 64 -5.98 0.74 14.58
CA GLU A 64 -6.17 -0.17 13.45
C GLU A 64 -5.15 -1.32 13.49
N ILE A 65 -3.87 -1.01 13.74
CA ILE A 65 -2.80 -2.01 13.87
C ILE A 65 -3.09 -2.95 15.04
N GLN A 66 -3.41 -2.40 16.23
CA GLN A 66 -3.75 -3.20 17.40
C GLN A 66 -4.98 -4.08 17.13
N ARG A 67 -5.97 -3.55 16.41
CA ARG A 67 -7.17 -4.28 16.02
C ARG A 67 -6.85 -5.43 15.06
N VAL A 68 -6.00 -5.22 14.06
CA VAL A 68 -5.52 -6.24 13.13
C VAL A 68 -4.81 -7.37 13.89
N ILE A 69 -3.86 -7.03 14.77
CA ILE A 69 -3.14 -8.00 15.61
C ILE A 69 -4.10 -8.78 16.50
N GLN A 70 -5.07 -8.10 17.12
CA GLN A 70 -6.09 -8.73 17.94
C GLN A 70 -6.90 -9.75 17.13
N ILE A 71 -7.35 -9.38 15.92
CA ILE A 71 -8.14 -10.26 15.05
C ILE A 71 -7.32 -11.48 14.63
N LEU A 72 -6.08 -11.27 14.16
CA LEU A 72 -5.18 -12.35 13.75
C LEU A 72 -4.88 -13.35 14.88
N SER A 73 -4.97 -12.90 16.14
CA SER A 73 -4.76 -13.73 17.34
C SER A 73 -5.99 -14.55 17.75
N ARG A 74 -7.16 -14.34 17.12
CA ARG A 74 -8.40 -15.07 17.46
C ARG A 74 -8.34 -16.52 16.98
N ARG A 75 -9.13 -17.38 17.64
CA ARG A 75 -9.37 -18.77 17.19
C ARG A 75 -10.29 -18.88 15.97
N THR A 76 -11.27 -17.98 15.87
CA THR A 76 -12.26 -17.93 14.79
C THR A 76 -12.44 -16.48 14.35
N LYS A 77 -12.89 -16.27 13.10
CA LYS A 77 -12.94 -14.95 12.44
C LYS A 77 -11.62 -14.18 12.59
N ASN A 78 -10.53 -14.85 12.21
CA ASN A 78 -9.15 -14.41 12.44
C ASN A 78 -8.49 -13.83 11.18
N ASN A 79 -9.29 -13.43 10.19
CA ASN A 79 -8.83 -12.73 8.99
C ASN A 79 -9.36 -11.29 9.03
N PRO A 80 -8.55 -10.28 9.32
CA PRO A 80 -9.00 -8.89 9.26
C PRO A 80 -9.16 -8.44 7.80
N VAL A 81 -10.16 -7.58 7.56
CA VAL A 81 -10.33 -6.88 6.29
C VAL A 81 -10.30 -5.38 6.56
N LEU A 82 -9.29 -4.71 6.02
CA LEU A 82 -9.13 -3.26 6.05
C LEU A 82 -10.10 -2.64 5.05
N ILE A 83 -11.11 -1.93 5.54
CA ILE A 83 -12.14 -1.31 4.71
C ILE A 83 -11.94 0.19 4.74
N GLY A 84 -11.71 0.78 3.57
CA GLY A 84 -11.51 2.21 3.41
C GLY A 84 -11.29 2.56 1.95
N GLU A 85 -11.44 3.84 1.62
CA GLU A 85 -11.22 4.34 0.27
C GLU A 85 -9.78 4.11 -0.21
N SER A 86 -9.56 4.17 -1.53
CA SER A 86 -8.19 4.13 -2.05
C SER A 86 -7.42 5.38 -1.60
N GLY A 87 -6.14 5.20 -1.21
CA GLY A 87 -5.28 6.28 -0.74
C GLY A 87 -5.25 6.56 0.77
N VAL A 88 -6.11 5.90 1.59
CA VAL A 88 -6.13 6.13 3.05
C VAL A 88 -4.97 5.48 3.83
N GLY A 89 -4.12 4.68 3.17
CA GLY A 89 -2.97 4.01 3.79
C GLY A 89 -3.28 2.62 4.36
N LYS A 90 -4.11 1.82 3.69
CA LYS A 90 -4.39 0.42 4.08
C LYS A 90 -3.13 -0.44 4.07
N THR A 91 -2.30 -0.32 3.03
CA THR A 91 -1.02 -1.03 2.90
C THR A 91 -0.05 -0.69 4.01
N ALA A 92 0.02 0.58 4.43
CA ALA A 92 0.85 1.02 5.55
C ALA A 92 0.51 0.29 6.87
N ILE A 93 -0.77 0.03 7.15
CA ILE A 93 -1.16 -0.76 8.35
C ILE A 93 -0.55 -2.17 8.32
N VAL A 94 -0.45 -2.77 7.14
CA VAL A 94 0.11 -4.11 6.94
C VAL A 94 1.64 -4.10 7.00
N GLU A 95 2.27 -3.05 6.49
CA GLU A 95 3.70 -2.83 6.63
C GLU A 95 4.10 -2.67 8.11
N GLU A 96 3.32 -1.93 8.90
CA GLU A 96 3.55 -1.83 10.34
C GLU A 96 3.28 -3.15 11.09
N LEU A 97 2.27 -3.93 10.64
CA LEU A 97 2.11 -5.31 11.12
C LEU A 97 3.37 -6.14 10.84
N ALA A 98 3.97 -6.00 9.66
CA ALA A 98 5.20 -6.71 9.31
C ALA A 98 6.38 -6.28 10.19
N HIS A 99 6.51 -4.99 10.52
CA HIS A 99 7.47 -4.49 11.50
C HIS A 99 7.24 -5.08 12.89
N ALA A 100 6.00 -5.11 13.36
CA ALA A 100 5.67 -5.69 14.66
C ALA A 100 6.01 -7.20 14.72
N VAL A 101 5.75 -7.93 13.63
CA VAL A 101 6.11 -9.35 13.52
C VAL A 101 7.63 -9.56 13.47
N ALA A 102 8.35 -8.75 12.68
CA ALA A 102 9.80 -8.81 12.53
C ALA A 102 10.54 -8.53 13.85
N THR A 103 10.05 -7.57 14.64
CA THR A 103 10.61 -7.19 15.94
C THR A 103 10.14 -8.09 17.09
N GLY A 104 9.18 -8.99 16.84
CA GLY A 104 8.58 -9.85 17.87
C GLY A 104 7.63 -9.11 18.82
N ASN A 105 7.22 -7.88 18.51
CA ASN A 105 6.24 -7.10 19.26
C ASN A 105 4.80 -7.51 18.91
N VAL A 106 4.52 -8.82 18.95
CA VAL A 106 3.20 -9.40 18.67
C VAL A 106 2.90 -10.54 19.65
N PRO A 107 1.62 -10.88 19.87
CA PRO A 107 1.24 -12.03 20.67
C PRO A 107 1.77 -13.35 20.11
N GLN A 108 1.99 -14.34 20.99
CA GLN A 108 2.51 -15.68 20.65
C GLN A 108 1.89 -16.33 19.39
N PRO A 109 0.57 -16.24 19.12
CA PRO A 109 -0.02 -16.81 17.91
C PRO A 109 0.48 -16.25 16.58
N ILE A 110 1.18 -15.11 16.58
CA ILE A 110 1.63 -14.37 15.39
C ILE A 110 3.18 -14.25 15.35
N VAL A 111 3.87 -14.50 16.47
CA VAL A 111 5.33 -14.48 16.54
C VAL A 111 5.95 -15.45 15.51
N ASN A 112 7.06 -15.03 14.89
CA ASN A 112 7.82 -15.78 13.87
C ASN A 112 7.06 -16.10 12.56
N LYS A 113 5.89 -15.48 12.34
CA LYS A 113 5.23 -15.59 11.04
C LYS A 113 5.91 -14.71 9.99
N ARG A 114 5.62 -15.01 8.72
CA ARG A 114 5.97 -14.16 7.58
C ARG A 114 4.72 -13.47 7.06
N VAL A 115 4.81 -12.16 6.86
CA VAL A 115 3.77 -11.34 6.22
C VAL A 115 4.16 -11.18 4.75
N LEU A 116 3.38 -11.77 3.84
CA LEU A 116 3.65 -11.79 2.41
C LEU A 116 2.53 -11.10 1.64
N GLN A 117 2.85 -10.13 0.79
CA GLN A 117 1.90 -9.50 -0.12
C GLN A 117 1.84 -10.26 -1.43
N LEU A 118 0.68 -10.77 -1.81
CA LEU A 118 0.49 -11.50 -3.06
C LEU A 118 0.44 -10.53 -4.25
N ASP A 119 1.24 -10.80 -5.29
CA ASP A 119 1.17 -10.07 -6.56
C ASP A 119 0.29 -10.84 -7.55
N LEU A 120 -0.99 -10.47 -7.61
CA LEU A 120 -1.94 -11.07 -8.55
C LEU A 120 -1.62 -10.68 -10.00
N SER A 121 -1.14 -9.46 -10.24
CA SER A 121 -0.77 -8.99 -11.58
C SER A 121 0.42 -9.77 -12.14
N GLY A 122 1.45 -9.98 -11.33
CA GLY A 122 2.61 -10.81 -11.66
C GLY A 122 2.27 -12.28 -11.91
N LEU A 123 1.22 -12.81 -11.26
CA LEU A 123 0.73 -14.17 -11.53
C LEU A 123 0.11 -14.32 -12.92
N VAL A 124 -0.61 -13.30 -13.36
CA VAL A 124 -1.24 -13.24 -14.69
C VAL A 124 -0.17 -12.99 -15.77
N ALA A 125 0.83 -12.17 -15.46
CA ALA A 125 1.93 -11.86 -16.37
C ALA A 125 2.64 -13.14 -16.87
N GLY A 126 2.86 -13.20 -18.18
CA GLY A 126 3.53 -14.33 -18.83
C GLY A 126 2.76 -15.65 -18.78
N THR A 127 1.45 -15.63 -18.51
CA THR A 127 0.56 -16.76 -18.79
C THR A 127 -0.08 -16.58 -20.14
N LYS A 128 0.00 -17.59 -21.01
CA LYS A 128 -0.70 -17.58 -22.31
C LYS A 128 -2.09 -18.19 -22.19
N TYR A 129 -2.28 -19.03 -21.18
CA TYR A 129 -3.49 -19.81 -20.96
C TYR A 129 -3.94 -19.69 -19.51
N ARG A 130 -5.25 -19.56 -19.30
CA ARG A 130 -5.89 -19.52 -17.98
C ARG A 130 -5.45 -20.67 -17.06
N GLY A 131 -5.29 -21.88 -17.61
CA GLY A 131 -4.88 -23.05 -16.82
C GLY A 131 -3.48 -22.92 -16.19
N GLU A 132 -2.57 -22.14 -16.80
CA GLU A 132 -1.25 -21.89 -16.23
C GLU A 132 -1.33 -21.02 -14.98
N PHE A 133 -2.16 -19.98 -15.02
CA PHE A 133 -2.45 -19.15 -13.85
C PHE A 133 -3.04 -20.00 -12.71
N GLU A 134 -4.05 -20.80 -13.01
CA GLU A 134 -4.70 -21.64 -11.99
C GLU A 134 -3.72 -22.61 -11.35
N LYS A 135 -2.81 -23.19 -12.15
CA LYS A 135 -1.75 -24.07 -11.67
C LYS A 135 -0.75 -23.32 -10.77
N ARG A 136 -0.36 -22.10 -11.13
CA ARG A 136 0.52 -21.25 -10.29
C ARG A 136 -0.15 -20.93 -8.95
N LEU A 137 -1.41 -20.50 -8.98
CA LEU A 137 -2.16 -20.13 -7.77
C LEU A 137 -2.38 -21.34 -6.85
N LYS A 138 -2.70 -22.52 -7.41
CA LYS A 138 -2.77 -23.77 -6.64
C LYS A 138 -1.44 -24.13 -6.00
N GLY A 139 -0.32 -24.00 -6.73
CA GLY A 139 1.00 -24.25 -6.17
C GLY A 139 1.35 -23.30 -5.01
N ILE A 140 0.98 -22.02 -5.11
CA ILE A 140 1.14 -21.05 -4.02
C ILE A 140 0.31 -21.45 -2.79
N LEU A 141 -0.93 -21.86 -2.99
CA LEU A 141 -1.77 -22.37 -1.90
C LEU A 141 -1.16 -23.58 -1.21
N ASP A 142 -0.63 -24.52 -1.98
CA ASP A 142 0.03 -25.72 -1.44
C ASP A 142 1.25 -25.34 -0.60
N GLU A 143 2.03 -24.34 -1.01
CA GLU A 143 3.14 -23.80 -0.22
C GLU A 143 2.68 -23.15 1.09
N ILE A 144 1.57 -22.39 1.06
CA ILE A 144 1.00 -21.76 2.27
C ILE A 144 0.48 -22.82 3.25
N ILE A 145 -0.26 -23.81 2.74
CA ILE A 145 -0.79 -24.93 3.54
C ILE A 145 0.36 -25.73 4.17
N SER A 146 1.37 -26.06 3.37
CA SER A 146 2.58 -26.78 3.82
C SER A 146 3.37 -26.00 4.87
N SER A 147 3.25 -24.67 4.89
CA SER A 147 3.86 -23.81 5.89
C SER A 147 3.17 -23.84 7.25
N LYS A 148 2.11 -24.65 7.44
CA LYS A 148 1.43 -24.90 8.72
C LYS A 148 1.00 -23.61 9.44
N ARG A 149 0.38 -22.68 8.69
CA ARG A 149 -0.07 -21.36 9.18
C ARG A 149 1.04 -20.43 9.72
N ASN A 150 2.28 -20.60 9.28
CA ASN A 150 3.37 -19.64 9.56
C ASN A 150 3.40 -18.43 8.61
N ILE A 151 2.43 -18.32 7.70
CA ILE A 151 2.32 -17.26 6.72
C ILE A 151 1.02 -16.49 6.94
N ILE A 152 1.12 -15.18 6.95
CA ILE A 152 0.02 -14.23 6.86
C ILE A 152 0.07 -13.64 5.47
N LEU A 153 -0.96 -13.88 4.68
CA LEU A 153 -1.04 -13.38 3.30
C LEU A 153 -1.76 -12.04 3.29
N PHE A 154 -1.18 -11.03 2.65
CA PHE A 154 -1.82 -9.76 2.38
C PHE A 154 -2.35 -9.72 0.95
N ILE A 155 -3.60 -9.29 0.80
CA ILE A 155 -4.33 -9.21 -0.47
C ILE A 155 -4.98 -7.83 -0.52
N ASP A 156 -4.41 -6.90 -1.31
CA ASP A 156 -4.80 -5.48 -1.31
C ASP A 156 -6.20 -5.25 -1.92
N GLU A 157 -6.54 -6.02 -2.94
CA GLU A 157 -7.84 -5.98 -3.60
C GLU A 157 -8.60 -7.27 -3.33
N LEU A 158 -9.04 -7.48 -2.09
CA LEU A 158 -9.66 -8.74 -1.67
C LEU A 158 -10.89 -9.10 -2.54
N HIS A 159 -11.61 -8.09 -3.05
CA HIS A 159 -12.78 -8.28 -3.89
C HIS A 159 -12.46 -8.97 -5.23
N THR A 160 -11.23 -8.84 -5.76
CA THR A 160 -10.79 -9.57 -6.97
C THR A 160 -10.84 -11.09 -6.77
N LEU A 161 -10.80 -11.54 -5.52
CA LEU A 161 -10.95 -12.94 -5.14
C LEU A 161 -12.41 -13.36 -4.91
N ALA A 162 -13.34 -12.42 -4.91
CA ALA A 162 -14.75 -12.66 -4.65
C ALA A 162 -15.63 -12.41 -5.88
N GLU A 163 -15.15 -11.63 -6.84
CA GLU A 163 -15.74 -11.39 -8.16
C GLU A 163 -15.75 -12.67 -9.01
N ALA A 164 -16.64 -13.59 -8.66
CA ALA A 164 -16.93 -14.80 -9.41
C ALA A 164 -18.16 -14.56 -10.29
N GLY A 165 -17.94 -14.42 -11.60
CA GLY A 165 -18.98 -14.47 -12.61
C GLY A 165 -19.64 -13.13 -12.93
N GLU A 166 -19.30 -12.56 -14.09
CA GLU A 166 -20.23 -12.02 -15.12
C GLU A 166 -19.54 -11.06 -16.10
N ALA A 167 -18.34 -10.55 -15.80
CA ALA A 167 -17.61 -9.67 -16.71
C ALA A 167 -16.37 -10.34 -17.33
N THR A 168 -16.49 -10.67 -18.63
CA THR A 168 -15.41 -10.63 -19.63
C THR A 168 -14.04 -11.17 -19.22
N GLY A 169 -13.80 -12.48 -19.40
CA GLY A 169 -12.43 -13.02 -19.57
C GLY A 169 -11.46 -12.88 -18.38
N ALA A 170 -11.89 -12.32 -17.24
CA ALA A 170 -11.09 -12.17 -16.04
C ALA A 170 -10.84 -13.54 -15.40
N ILE A 171 -9.58 -13.74 -15.03
CA ILE A 171 -9.08 -15.00 -14.48
C ILE A 171 -9.66 -15.20 -13.07
N ASN A 172 -10.47 -16.24 -12.86
CA ASN A 172 -11.24 -16.42 -11.63
C ASN A 172 -10.39 -17.07 -10.50
N ALA A 173 -9.72 -16.25 -9.69
CA ALA A 173 -9.00 -16.71 -8.50
C ALA A 173 -9.92 -17.18 -7.35
N ALA A 174 -11.20 -16.77 -7.37
CA ALA A 174 -12.19 -17.06 -6.34
C ALA A 174 -12.42 -18.56 -6.14
N ASP A 175 -12.54 -19.30 -7.25
CA ASP A 175 -12.82 -20.75 -7.22
C ASP A 175 -11.71 -21.54 -6.50
N ILE A 176 -10.50 -20.99 -6.46
CA ILE A 176 -9.33 -21.63 -5.86
C ILE A 176 -9.14 -21.15 -4.40
N LEU A 177 -9.31 -19.86 -4.13
CA LEU A 177 -9.03 -19.27 -2.82
C LEU A 177 -10.22 -19.40 -1.84
N LYS A 178 -11.47 -19.29 -2.31
CA LYS A 178 -12.66 -19.40 -1.44
C LYS A 178 -12.70 -20.72 -0.66
N PRO A 179 -12.43 -21.91 -1.26
CA PRO A 179 -12.40 -23.16 -0.49
C PRO A 179 -11.32 -23.18 0.60
N ALA A 180 -10.14 -22.64 0.33
CA ALA A 180 -9.04 -22.59 1.31
C ALA A 180 -9.35 -21.63 2.47
N LEU A 181 -9.96 -20.48 2.18
CA LEU A 181 -10.48 -19.54 3.19
C LEU A 181 -11.59 -20.18 4.03
N ALA A 182 -12.54 -20.86 3.39
CA ALA A 182 -13.65 -21.55 4.04
C ALA A 182 -13.17 -22.63 5.02
N ARG A 183 -12.17 -23.42 4.64
CA ARG A 183 -11.54 -24.42 5.52
C ARG A 183 -10.67 -23.80 6.62
N GLY A 184 -10.26 -22.54 6.46
CA GLY A 184 -9.35 -21.86 7.36
C GLY A 184 -7.89 -22.27 7.14
N ASP A 185 -7.56 -22.82 5.98
CA ASP A 185 -6.19 -23.19 5.62
C ASP A 185 -5.30 -21.94 5.52
N LEU A 186 -5.90 -20.80 5.16
CA LEU A 186 -5.26 -19.51 5.01
C LEU A 186 -5.49 -18.60 6.21
N GLN A 187 -4.46 -17.83 6.53
CA GLN A 187 -4.58 -16.63 7.36
C GLN A 187 -4.26 -15.41 6.49
N VAL A 188 -5.23 -14.51 6.37
CA VAL A 188 -5.22 -13.41 5.42
C VAL A 188 -5.50 -12.09 6.11
N VAL A 189 -4.79 -11.04 5.71
CA VAL A 189 -5.20 -9.65 5.85
C VAL A 189 -5.69 -9.19 4.48
N GLY A 190 -6.95 -8.82 4.36
CA GLY A 190 -7.50 -8.28 3.12
C GLY A 190 -7.58 -6.76 3.18
N ALA A 191 -7.55 -6.09 2.05
CA ALA A 191 -8.00 -4.72 1.91
C ALA A 191 -9.10 -4.62 0.84
N SER A 192 -10.00 -3.65 1.01
CA SER A 192 -11.12 -3.41 0.11
C SER A 192 -11.66 -2.00 0.29
N THR A 193 -12.35 -1.49 -0.73
CA THR A 193 -13.23 -0.33 -0.58
C THR A 193 -14.51 -0.71 0.17
N HIS A 194 -15.26 0.28 0.65
CA HIS A 194 -16.57 0.03 1.27
C HIS A 194 -17.56 -0.58 0.28
N GLU A 195 -17.59 -0.05 -0.95
CA GLU A 195 -18.49 -0.54 -2.00
C GLU A 195 -18.21 -2.01 -2.34
N ASP A 196 -16.95 -2.34 -2.59
CA ASP A 196 -16.57 -3.70 -2.98
C ASP A 196 -16.76 -4.70 -1.83
N TYR A 197 -16.49 -4.28 -0.59
CA TYR A 197 -16.67 -5.14 0.57
C TYR A 197 -18.16 -5.50 0.74
N ASN A 198 -19.04 -4.51 0.66
CA ASN A 198 -20.48 -4.74 0.77
C ASN A 198 -20.98 -5.63 -0.39
N LYS A 199 -20.59 -5.29 -1.62
CA LYS A 199 -21.04 -6.00 -2.83
C LYS A 199 -20.57 -7.47 -2.89
N TYR A 200 -19.32 -7.75 -2.53
CA TYR A 200 -18.70 -9.05 -2.82
C TYR A 200 -18.34 -9.89 -1.59
N ILE A 201 -18.19 -9.31 -0.40
CA ILE A 201 -17.69 -10.00 0.80
C ILE A 201 -18.74 -10.11 1.90
N GLU A 202 -19.45 -9.01 2.20
CA GLU A 202 -20.38 -8.93 3.34
C GLU A 202 -21.56 -9.90 3.21
N HIS A 203 -22.07 -10.08 1.99
CA HIS A 203 -23.21 -10.95 1.72
C HIS A 203 -22.82 -12.42 1.39
N ASP A 204 -21.53 -12.76 1.30
CA ASP A 204 -21.08 -14.13 1.05
C ASP A 204 -21.03 -14.94 2.36
N GLN A 205 -22.03 -15.82 2.55
CA GLN A 205 -22.16 -16.67 3.74
C GLN A 205 -20.93 -17.54 4.04
N THR A 206 -20.11 -17.83 3.03
CA THR A 206 -18.89 -18.65 3.17
C THR A 206 -17.76 -17.81 3.77
N LEU A 207 -17.62 -16.56 3.33
CA LEU A 207 -16.53 -15.65 3.69
C LEU A 207 -16.82 -14.86 4.97
N GLU A 208 -18.07 -14.47 5.22
CA GLU A 208 -18.51 -13.69 6.40
C GLU A 208 -18.13 -14.37 7.74
N ARG A 209 -18.04 -15.71 7.73
CA ARG A 209 -17.64 -16.52 8.91
C ARG A 209 -16.13 -16.56 9.14
N ARG A 210 -15.33 -15.96 8.28
CA ARG A 210 -13.86 -15.98 8.31
C ARG A 210 -13.26 -14.61 8.45
N PHE A 211 -13.94 -13.59 7.92
CA PHE A 211 -13.47 -12.22 7.96
C PHE A 211 -14.04 -11.42 9.13
N GLN A 212 -13.29 -10.40 9.53
CA GLN A 212 -13.70 -9.39 10.48
C GLN A 212 -13.33 -8.01 9.92
N PRO A 213 -14.29 -7.10 9.73
CA PRO A 213 -14.02 -5.76 9.22
C PRO A 213 -13.21 -4.92 10.22
N VAL A 214 -12.34 -4.06 9.66
CA VAL A 214 -11.57 -3.01 10.33
C VAL A 214 -11.68 -1.76 9.45
N HIS A 215 -12.43 -0.77 9.90
CA HIS A 215 -12.59 0.49 9.16
C HIS A 215 -11.32 1.32 9.26
N VAL A 216 -10.92 1.90 8.14
CA VAL A 216 -9.74 2.76 7.98
C VAL A 216 -10.23 4.07 7.38
N ASP A 217 -10.39 5.06 8.25
CA ASP A 217 -10.89 6.37 7.86
C ASP A 217 -9.79 7.22 7.19
N GLU A 218 -10.19 8.20 6.39
CA GLU A 218 -9.28 9.21 5.83
C GLU A 218 -8.56 9.99 6.94
N ALA A 219 -7.27 10.27 6.73
CA ALA A 219 -6.50 11.07 7.69
C ALA A 219 -7.00 12.52 7.73
N THR A 220 -7.12 13.08 8.93
CA THR A 220 -7.39 14.52 9.10
C THR A 220 -6.20 15.34 8.58
N ALA A 221 -6.44 16.61 8.22
CA ALA A 221 -5.37 17.49 7.74
C ALA A 221 -4.16 17.53 8.69
N GLN A 222 -4.39 17.58 10.01
CA GLN A 222 -3.30 17.57 10.99
C GLN A 222 -2.55 16.23 11.02
N GLN A 223 -3.27 15.10 10.98
CA GLN A 223 -2.64 13.78 10.89
C GLN A 223 -1.83 13.63 9.60
N THR A 224 -2.32 14.16 8.47
CA THR A 224 -1.60 14.15 7.20
C THR A 224 -0.30 14.95 7.28
N ILE A 225 -0.31 16.12 7.93
CA ILE A 225 0.93 16.88 8.18
C ILE A 225 1.92 16.07 9.00
N ASP A 226 1.46 15.39 10.05
CA ASP A 226 2.32 14.55 10.90
C ASP A 226 2.89 13.35 10.11
N ILE A 227 2.07 12.74 9.24
CA ILE A 227 2.48 11.66 8.32
C ILE A 227 3.56 12.17 7.36
N LEU A 228 3.32 13.30 6.67
CA LEU A 228 4.27 13.89 5.73
C LEU A 228 5.60 14.23 6.42
N LYS A 229 5.56 14.78 7.64
CA LYS A 229 6.77 15.03 8.44
C LYS A 229 7.53 13.76 8.80
N GLY A 230 6.81 12.66 9.08
CA GLY A 230 7.44 11.39 9.41
C GLY A 230 8.09 10.67 8.22
N ILE A 231 7.51 10.77 7.03
CA ILE A 231 8.07 10.16 5.80
C ILE A 231 9.05 11.10 5.07
N ARG A 232 9.06 12.39 5.41
CA ARG A 232 9.87 13.45 4.77
C ARG A 232 11.30 13.01 4.45
N TYR A 233 12.00 12.42 5.42
CA TYR A 233 13.39 12.02 5.25
C TYR A 233 13.59 11.03 4.09
N ARG A 234 12.66 10.09 3.89
CA ARG A 234 12.73 9.09 2.81
C ARG A 234 12.62 9.76 1.43
N TYR A 235 11.70 10.70 1.29
CA TYR A 235 11.53 11.49 0.06
C TYR A 235 12.69 12.43 -0.21
N GLU A 236 13.21 13.11 0.82
CA GLU A 236 14.40 13.96 0.72
C GLU A 236 15.62 13.18 0.23
N GLN A 237 15.84 11.98 0.77
CA GLN A 237 16.94 11.09 0.33
C GLN A 237 16.73 10.56 -1.09
N HIS A 238 15.51 10.16 -1.43
CA HIS A 238 15.19 9.62 -2.76
C HIS A 238 15.41 10.66 -3.85
N HIS A 239 14.86 11.87 -3.67
CA HIS A 239 14.93 12.94 -4.67
C HIS A 239 16.18 13.79 -4.56
N GLN A 240 16.95 13.67 -3.47
CA GLN A 240 18.11 14.52 -3.17
C GLN A 240 17.72 16.01 -3.13
N VAL A 241 16.65 16.30 -2.38
CA VAL A 241 16.10 17.64 -2.12
C VAL A 241 15.87 17.80 -0.62
N GLY A 242 15.72 19.02 -0.12
CA GLY A 242 15.10 19.29 1.18
C GLY A 242 13.64 19.71 1.00
N ILE A 243 12.75 19.38 1.93
CA ILE A 243 11.32 19.72 1.86
C ILE A 243 10.96 20.67 3.00
N THR A 244 10.59 21.91 2.72
CA THR A 244 10.30 22.88 3.80
C THR A 244 9.02 22.52 4.58
N ASN A 245 8.92 22.97 5.84
CA ASN A 245 7.69 22.75 6.63
C ASN A 245 6.50 23.49 6.01
N GLU A 246 6.74 24.68 5.48
CA GLU A 246 5.75 25.48 4.78
C GLU A 246 5.25 24.78 3.51
N ALA A 247 6.11 24.02 2.81
CA ALA A 247 5.69 23.22 1.66
C ALA A 247 4.71 22.10 2.07
N ILE A 248 4.97 21.42 3.18
CA ILE A 248 4.08 20.39 3.73
C ILE A 248 2.71 20.97 4.08
N ASP A 249 2.69 22.08 4.81
CA ASP A 249 1.44 22.71 5.25
C ASP A 249 0.60 23.16 4.03
N ILE A 250 1.24 23.79 3.03
CA ILE A 250 0.58 24.25 1.80
C ILE A 250 0.13 23.08 0.92
N ALA A 251 0.87 21.97 0.87
CA ALA A 251 0.47 20.80 0.11
C ALA A 251 -0.84 20.22 0.65
N VAL A 252 -0.99 20.11 1.97
CA VAL A 252 -2.21 19.61 2.60
C VAL A 252 -3.37 20.59 2.41
N GLU A 253 -3.13 21.90 2.56
CA GLU A 253 -4.15 22.93 2.32
C GLU A 253 -4.67 22.86 0.88
N LEU A 254 -3.78 22.88 -0.10
CA LEU A 254 -4.16 22.85 -1.51
C LEU A 254 -4.84 21.53 -1.87
N ALA A 255 -4.29 20.39 -1.48
CA ALA A 255 -4.88 19.08 -1.75
C ALA A 255 -6.33 18.97 -1.26
N LYS A 256 -6.64 19.56 -0.10
CA LYS A 256 -8.00 19.58 0.45
C LYS A 256 -8.99 20.30 -0.48
N HIS A 257 -8.58 21.39 -1.10
CA HIS A 257 -9.44 22.25 -1.91
C HIS A 257 -9.45 21.87 -3.39
N THR A 258 -8.32 21.41 -3.93
CA THR A 258 -8.16 21.17 -5.36
C THR A 258 -8.42 19.72 -5.76
N MET A 259 -8.35 18.78 -4.81
CA MET A 259 -8.52 17.34 -5.05
C MET A 259 -9.56 16.73 -4.10
N PRO A 260 -10.85 17.13 -4.19
CA PRO A 260 -11.90 16.65 -3.29
C PRO A 260 -12.28 15.19 -3.52
N THR A 261 -12.00 14.63 -4.71
CA THR A 261 -12.32 13.24 -5.07
C THR A 261 -11.26 12.23 -4.63
N ARG A 262 -10.08 12.70 -4.21
CA ARG A 262 -9.00 11.86 -3.68
C ARG A 262 -8.94 11.96 -2.17
N THR A 263 -8.38 10.94 -1.53
CA THR A 263 -8.30 10.88 -0.06
C THR A 263 -6.90 11.16 0.46
N PHE A 264 -6.83 11.65 1.69
CA PHE A 264 -5.61 11.74 2.46
C PHE A 264 -5.20 10.39 3.09
N PRO A 265 -3.89 10.14 3.25
CA PRO A 265 -2.78 11.06 2.98
C PRO A 265 -2.30 11.10 1.51
N ASP A 266 -2.72 10.14 0.68
CA ASP A 266 -2.21 9.93 -0.70
C ASP A 266 -2.11 11.20 -1.54
N LYS A 267 -3.20 11.96 -1.66
CA LYS A 267 -3.20 13.18 -2.50
C LYS A 267 -2.18 14.23 -2.08
N ALA A 268 -1.80 14.31 -0.80
CA ALA A 268 -0.80 15.26 -0.34
C ALA A 268 0.62 14.73 -0.56
N ILE A 269 0.80 13.42 -0.41
CA ILE A 269 2.07 12.74 -0.70
C ILE A 269 2.42 12.93 -2.17
N ASP A 270 1.45 12.74 -3.06
CA ASP A 270 1.61 12.89 -4.51
C ASP A 270 2.08 14.29 -4.91
N ILE A 271 1.49 15.35 -4.32
CA ILE A 271 1.92 16.73 -4.55
C ILE A 271 3.37 16.96 -4.10
N ILE A 272 3.74 16.43 -2.92
CA ILE A 272 5.10 16.55 -2.40
C ILE A 272 6.10 15.80 -3.28
N ASP A 273 5.74 14.60 -3.73
CA ASP A 273 6.58 13.75 -4.56
C ASP A 273 6.87 14.39 -5.91
N GLU A 274 5.82 14.87 -6.59
CA GLU A 274 5.93 15.57 -7.87
C GLU A 274 6.77 16.86 -7.75
N ALA A 275 6.53 17.66 -6.70
CA ALA A 275 7.32 18.87 -6.46
C ALA A 275 8.80 18.55 -6.19
N ALA A 276 9.08 17.49 -5.43
CA ALA A 276 10.44 17.04 -5.16
C ALA A 276 11.15 16.58 -6.44
N ALA A 277 10.49 15.76 -7.28
CA ALA A 277 11.01 15.32 -8.56
C ALA A 277 11.30 16.51 -9.49
N LYS A 278 10.38 17.48 -9.56
CA LYS A 278 10.53 18.66 -10.41
C LYS A 278 11.68 19.56 -9.97
N VAL A 279 11.76 19.89 -8.68
CA VAL A 279 12.86 20.68 -8.12
C VAL A 279 14.21 20.00 -8.38
N ARG A 280 14.26 18.67 -8.26
CA ARG A 280 15.46 17.90 -8.58
C ARG A 280 15.85 18.05 -10.06
N LEU A 281 14.90 17.87 -10.98
CA LEU A 281 15.16 18.02 -12.43
C LEU A 281 15.60 19.44 -12.79
N GLU A 282 14.95 20.46 -12.24
CA GLU A 282 15.33 21.86 -12.43
C GLU A 282 16.73 22.17 -11.88
N SER A 283 17.12 21.55 -10.77
CA SER A 283 18.46 21.76 -10.21
C SER A 283 19.59 21.24 -11.10
N ILE A 284 19.30 20.19 -11.89
CA ILE A 284 20.25 19.62 -12.86
C ILE A 284 20.31 20.50 -14.11
N SER A 285 19.16 20.97 -14.60
CA SER A 285 19.09 21.79 -15.82
C SER A 285 19.52 23.25 -15.61
N ASN A 286 19.33 23.79 -14.40
CA ASN A 286 19.71 25.15 -14.04
C ASN A 286 20.46 25.20 -12.69
N PRO A 287 21.74 24.80 -12.66
CA PRO A 287 22.53 24.77 -11.43
C PRO A 287 22.69 26.13 -10.77
N ASP A 288 22.66 27.21 -11.57
CA ASP A 288 22.85 28.59 -11.08
C ASP A 288 21.71 29.06 -10.17
N LYS A 289 20.48 28.58 -10.41
CA LYS A 289 19.28 28.89 -9.61
C LYS A 289 19.35 28.30 -8.20
N TYR A 290 20.08 27.20 -8.00
CA TYR A 290 20.10 26.43 -6.74
C TYR A 290 21.47 26.47 -6.03
N LYS A 291 22.29 27.49 -6.30
CA LYS A 291 23.60 27.67 -5.63
C LYS A 291 23.44 28.00 -4.15
N GLY A 292 24.27 27.39 -3.30
CA GLY A 292 24.46 27.81 -1.91
C GLY A 292 23.96 26.84 -0.83
N GLY A 293 23.35 25.71 -1.19
CA GLY A 293 22.94 24.64 -0.26
C GLY A 293 23.52 23.28 -0.65
N LEU A 294 23.49 22.31 0.28
CA LEU A 294 23.88 20.92 -0.02
C LEU A 294 22.92 20.25 -1.01
N TYR A 295 21.63 20.62 -0.92
CA TYR A 295 20.54 20.14 -1.78
C TYR A 295 19.55 21.27 -2.06
N PRO A 296 18.92 21.30 -3.26
CA PRO A 296 17.83 22.22 -3.57
C PRO A 296 16.64 21.98 -2.63
N GLN A 297 15.83 23.02 -2.38
CA GLN A 297 14.72 22.96 -1.42
C GLN A 297 13.38 23.06 -2.15
N VAL A 298 12.44 22.19 -1.80
CA VAL A 298 11.03 22.28 -2.17
C VAL A 298 10.36 23.30 -1.27
N THR A 299 9.91 24.39 -1.89
CA THR A 299 9.26 25.52 -1.23
C THR A 299 7.75 25.50 -1.45
N LYS A 300 7.03 26.34 -0.70
CA LYS A 300 5.59 26.54 -0.91
C LYS A 300 5.23 27.04 -2.32
N GLU A 301 6.11 27.79 -2.98
CA GLU A 301 5.91 28.23 -4.36
C GLU A 301 5.95 27.05 -5.33
N ASP A 302 6.86 26.11 -5.14
CA ASP A 302 6.97 24.90 -5.97
C ASP A 302 5.70 24.04 -5.86
N ILE A 303 5.17 23.90 -4.63
CA ILE A 303 3.89 23.24 -4.38
C ILE A 303 2.73 23.92 -5.10
N ARG A 304 2.66 25.26 -5.07
CA ARG A 304 1.61 26.00 -5.81
C ARG A 304 1.73 25.81 -7.32
N ASN A 305 2.95 25.77 -7.85
CA ASN A 305 3.19 25.58 -9.27
C ASN A 305 2.72 24.20 -9.74
N VAL A 306 3.05 23.13 -9.00
CA VAL A 306 2.59 21.76 -9.30
C VAL A 306 1.06 21.70 -9.31
N VAL A 307 0.41 22.23 -8.29
CA VAL A 307 -1.06 22.19 -8.20
C VAL A 307 -1.72 23.03 -9.29
N ALA A 308 -1.10 24.12 -9.72
CA ALA A 308 -1.60 24.93 -10.85
C ALA A 308 -1.50 24.15 -12.17
N GLU A 309 -0.37 23.52 -12.43
CA GLU A 309 -0.16 22.70 -13.64
C GLU A 309 -1.13 21.53 -13.72
N TRP A 310 -1.38 20.84 -12.61
CA TRP A 310 -2.36 19.74 -12.58
C TRP A 310 -3.79 20.19 -12.88
N LYS A 311 -4.15 21.42 -12.49
CA LYS A 311 -5.46 21.99 -12.86
C LYS A 311 -5.52 22.27 -14.36
N ASP A 312 -4.48 22.89 -14.91
CA ASP A 312 -4.41 23.19 -16.33
C ASP A 312 -4.47 21.89 -17.16
N ASP A 313 -3.78 20.84 -16.74
CA ASP A 313 -3.83 19.52 -17.37
C ASP A 313 -5.21 18.87 -17.27
N SER A 314 -5.86 18.93 -16.10
CA SER A 314 -7.21 18.41 -15.91
C SER A 314 -8.22 19.14 -16.80
N ASP A 315 -8.15 20.47 -16.85
CA ASP A 315 -9.02 21.30 -17.67
C ASP A 315 -8.79 21.04 -19.16
N ALA A 316 -7.54 20.83 -19.59
CA ALA A 316 -7.19 20.46 -20.96
C ALA A 316 -7.76 19.08 -21.34
N VAL A 317 -7.67 18.08 -20.44
CA VAL A 317 -8.24 16.74 -20.64
C VAL A 317 -9.76 16.80 -20.75
N ASP A 318 -10.42 17.57 -19.88
CA ASP A 318 -11.88 17.70 -19.89
C ASP A 318 -12.37 18.44 -21.15
N ALA A 319 -11.65 19.49 -21.57
CA ALA A 319 -11.90 20.17 -22.84
C ALA A 319 -11.73 19.23 -24.05
N TYR A 320 -10.73 18.34 -24.03
CA TYR A 320 -10.53 17.34 -25.08
C TYR A 320 -11.66 16.30 -25.11
N LYS A 321 -12.07 15.76 -23.95
CA LYS A 321 -13.21 14.83 -23.85
C LYS A 321 -14.51 15.46 -24.37
N LEU A 322 -14.74 16.74 -24.09
CA LEU A 322 -15.91 17.47 -24.60
C LEU A 322 -15.89 17.59 -26.13
N LYS A 323 -14.72 17.86 -26.72
CA LYS A 323 -14.55 17.90 -28.18
C LYS A 323 -14.82 16.52 -28.82
N LEU A 324 -14.35 15.43 -28.21
CA LEU A 324 -14.63 14.07 -28.70
C LEU A 324 -16.12 13.74 -28.66
N LYS A 325 -16.81 14.02 -27.54
CA LYS A 325 -18.27 13.84 -27.45
C LYS A 325 -19.04 14.67 -28.49
N ASN A 326 -18.61 15.90 -28.75
CA ASN A 326 -19.25 16.75 -29.75
C ASN A 326 -18.99 16.26 -31.18
N ASN A 327 -17.81 15.71 -31.46
CA ASN A 327 -17.49 15.11 -32.76
C ASN A 327 -18.27 13.81 -32.98
N GLU A 328 -18.41 12.95 -31.96
CA GLU A 328 -19.24 11.75 -32.01
C GLU A 328 -20.73 12.07 -32.22
N GLN A 329 -21.24 13.14 -31.60
CA GLN A 329 -22.61 13.61 -31.82
C GLN A 329 -22.80 14.27 -33.19
N GLY A 330 -21.79 14.97 -33.72
CA GLY A 330 -21.80 15.52 -35.08
C GLY A 330 -21.83 14.44 -36.15
N ASP A 331 -21.05 13.37 -35.96
CA ASP A 331 -20.95 12.23 -36.88
C ASP A 331 -22.21 11.34 -36.85
N CYS A 332 -22.94 11.32 -35.73
CA CYS A 332 -24.25 10.67 -35.62
C CYS A 332 -25.35 11.46 -36.34
N LYS A 333 -25.30 12.80 -36.34
CA LYS A 333 -26.28 13.66 -37.05
C LYS A 333 -26.09 13.62 -38.57
N THR A 334 -24.86 13.68 -39.06
CA THR A 334 -24.56 13.59 -40.51
C THR A 334 -24.93 12.23 -41.11
N LYS A 335 -24.77 11.13 -40.37
CA LYS A 335 -25.25 9.78 -40.79
C LYS A 335 -26.76 9.67 -40.83
N THR A 336 -27.47 10.45 -40.02
CA THR A 336 -28.95 10.45 -40.00
C THR A 336 -29.51 11.26 -41.17
N GLU A 337 -28.90 12.39 -41.52
CA GLU A 337 -29.29 13.22 -42.67
C GLU A 337 -28.96 12.55 -44.02
N HIS A 338 -27.82 11.85 -44.12
CA HIS A 338 -27.43 11.15 -45.37
C HIS A 338 -28.28 9.90 -45.68
N ASN A 339 -28.97 9.34 -44.67
CA ASN A 339 -29.92 8.24 -44.86
C ASN A 339 -31.34 8.74 -45.23
N GLN A 340 -31.70 9.98 -44.89
CA GLN A 340 -32.97 10.59 -45.30
C GLN A 340 -32.92 11.11 -46.75
N SER A 341 -31.77 11.61 -47.23
CA SER A 341 -31.61 12.10 -48.60
C SER A 341 -31.43 10.99 -49.67
N LYS A 342 -31.49 9.71 -49.30
CA LYS A 342 -31.44 8.56 -50.23
C LYS A 342 -32.78 7.82 -50.35
N GLN A 343 -33.84 8.32 -49.71
CA GLN A 343 -35.19 7.76 -49.74
C GLN A 343 -36.22 8.64 -50.46
N GLU A 344 -35.79 9.75 -51.05
CA GLU A 344 -36.51 10.52 -52.09
C GLU A 344 -35.78 10.34 -53.42
#